data_AF-A0A5C6XA79-F1
#
_entry.id   AF-A0A5C6XA79-F1
#
_cell.length_a   1.000
_cell.length_b   1.000
_cell.length_c   1.000
_cell.angle_alpha   90.00
_cell.angle_beta   90.00
_cell.angle_gamma   90.00
#
_symmetry.space_group_name_H-M   'P 1'
#
loop_
_entity.id
_entity.type
_entity.pdbx_description
1 polymer ?
#
loop_
_entity_poly.entity_id
_entity_poly.type
_entity_poly.pdbx_seq_one_letter_code
_entity_poly.pdbx_strand_id
1 'polypeptide(L)'
;MIRFLMALVFSSLLLSTSFAGDAHAQRNPGSFGIGVGSTLVSSGLSLKSFGGATSMQFTAGCWRSCDGLAASADLLVNLPALFSSEVLALAWNVGIGGAIGSEDDQFGTAVSLVGGIEFNFQALPIDVVLEWRPGLGVLPNRNLEFVEFGGHVRLYVW
;
A
#
# COMPACT_ATOMS: atom_id res chain seq x y z
N MET A 1 -8.48 -31.96 19.90
CA MET A 1 -9.40 -30.87 20.30
C MET A 1 -8.90 -29.49 19.93
N ILE A 2 -7.66 -29.09 20.29
CA ILE A 2 -7.11 -27.73 20.03
C ILE A 2 -7.02 -27.37 18.53
N ARG A 3 -6.65 -28.30 17.65
CA ARG A 3 -6.56 -28.06 16.19
C ARG A 3 -7.92 -27.78 15.52
N PHE A 4 -9.01 -28.30 16.09
CA PHE A 4 -10.37 -28.10 15.58
C PHE A 4 -10.94 -26.75 16.03
N LEU A 5 -10.61 -26.32 17.25
CA LEU A 5 -11.00 -25.01 17.79
C LEU A 5 -10.34 -23.86 17.00
N MET A 6 -9.08 -24.03 16.61
CA MET A 6 -8.33 -23.03 15.84
C MET A 6 -8.86 -22.88 14.41
N ALA A 7 -9.24 -23.98 13.75
CA ALA A 7 -9.90 -23.95 12.44
C ALA A 7 -11.30 -23.32 12.50
N LEU A 8 -12.03 -23.53 13.60
CA LEU A 8 -13.35 -22.94 13.83
C LEU A 8 -13.26 -21.42 14.06
N VAL A 9 -12.28 -20.96 14.84
CA VAL A 9 -12.01 -19.53 15.06
C VAL A 9 -11.59 -18.85 13.75
N PHE A 10 -10.71 -19.48 12.97
CA PHE A 10 -10.29 -18.95 11.66
C PHE A 10 -11.45 -18.90 10.65
N SER A 11 -12.34 -19.91 10.67
CA SER A 11 -13.53 -19.94 9.81
C SER A 11 -14.57 -18.91 10.23
N SER A 12 -14.76 -18.68 11.53
CA SER A 12 -15.69 -17.66 12.03
C SER A 12 -15.24 -16.24 11.72
N LEU A 13 -13.93 -15.99 11.62
CA LEU A 13 -13.38 -14.70 11.20
C LEU A 13 -13.63 -14.41 9.71
N LEU A 14 -13.76 -15.45 8.89
CA LEU A 14 -13.97 -15.36 7.44
C LEU A 14 -15.45 -15.16 7.06
N LEU A 15 -16.40 -15.46 7.97
CA LEU A 15 -17.84 -15.36 7.69
C LEU A 15 -18.52 -14.09 8.24
N SER A 16 -17.81 -13.21 8.95
CA SER A 16 -18.39 -12.01 9.56
C SER A 16 -18.30 -10.72 8.73
N THR A 17 -17.78 -10.77 7.50
CA THR A 17 -17.56 -9.54 6.70
C THR A 17 -18.68 -9.30 5.68
N SER A 18 -19.92 -9.20 6.14
CA SER A 18 -20.99 -8.55 5.38
C SER A 18 -20.90 -7.04 5.60
N PHE A 19 -19.81 -6.42 5.16
CA PHE A 19 -19.67 -4.97 5.17
C PHE A 19 -20.30 -4.43 3.89
N ALA A 20 -21.50 -3.88 4.01
CA ALA A 20 -21.99 -2.90 3.04
C ALA A 20 -20.97 -1.75 3.05
N GLY A 21 -20.08 -1.75 2.06
CA GLY A 21 -19.02 -0.76 1.96
C GLY A 21 -19.64 0.60 1.66
N ASP A 22 -19.39 1.56 2.54
CA ASP A 22 -19.48 2.97 2.16
C ASP A 22 -18.54 3.17 0.96
N ALA A 23 -19.14 3.46 -0.18
CA ALA A 23 -18.43 3.69 -1.43
C ALA A 23 -17.76 5.06 -1.40
N HIS A 24 -16.55 5.13 -0.84
CA HIS A 24 -15.71 6.31 -1.01
C HIS A 24 -15.18 6.36 -2.44
N ALA A 25 -15.33 7.50 -3.11
CA ALA A 25 -15.05 7.65 -4.54
C ALA A 25 -13.65 7.18 -4.94
N GLN A 26 -12.66 7.41 -4.06
CA GLN A 26 -11.26 7.00 -4.25
C GLN A 26 -11.04 5.49 -4.27
N ARG A 27 -11.97 4.69 -3.75
CA ARG A 27 -11.86 3.22 -3.70
C ARG A 27 -12.81 2.52 -4.67
N ASN A 28 -13.52 3.28 -5.50
CA ASN A 28 -14.39 2.71 -6.51
C ASN A 28 -13.56 2.02 -7.60
N PRO A 29 -14.01 0.87 -8.13
CA PRO A 29 -13.39 0.27 -9.31
C PRO A 29 -13.24 1.29 -10.45
N GLY A 30 -12.05 1.37 -11.04
CA GLY A 30 -11.74 2.33 -12.11
C GLY A 30 -11.15 3.65 -11.63
N SER A 31 -11.23 3.97 -10.33
CA SER A 31 -10.56 5.16 -9.79
C SER A 31 -9.03 5.04 -9.88
N PHE A 32 -8.40 6.17 -10.18
CA PHE A 32 -6.95 6.28 -10.38
C PHE A 32 -6.37 7.46 -9.60
N GLY A 33 -5.46 7.17 -8.68
CA GLY A 33 -4.73 8.15 -7.89
C GLY A 33 -3.35 8.44 -8.47
N ILE A 34 -2.98 9.72 -8.54
CA ILE A 34 -1.64 10.20 -8.90
C ILE A 34 -1.14 11.13 -7.80
N GLY A 35 0.11 11.00 -7.42
CA GLY A 35 0.72 11.95 -6.50
C GLY A 35 2.17 11.63 -6.19
N VAL A 36 2.54 11.82 -4.93
CA VAL A 36 3.90 11.58 -4.47
C VAL A 36 3.90 10.63 -3.29
N GLY A 37 4.97 9.84 -3.16
CA GLY A 37 5.11 8.95 -2.03
C GLY A 37 6.47 8.28 -1.95
N SER A 38 6.62 7.46 -0.92
CA SER A 38 7.79 6.66 -0.66
C SER A 38 7.42 5.21 -0.34
N THR A 39 8.29 4.31 -0.76
CA THR A 39 8.25 2.87 -0.49
C THR A 39 9.66 2.41 -0.08
N LEU A 40 9.95 1.10 -0.05
CA LEU A 40 11.21 0.59 0.50
C LEU A 40 12.50 1.11 -0.14
N VAL A 41 12.43 1.44 -1.42
CA VAL A 41 13.65 1.83 -2.16
C VAL A 41 13.41 2.99 -3.11
N SER A 42 12.15 3.41 -3.28
CA SER A 42 11.77 4.50 -4.17
C SER A 42 11.03 5.59 -3.43
N SER A 43 11.38 6.84 -3.73
CA SER A 43 10.59 8.02 -3.36
C SER A 43 10.39 8.90 -4.60
N GLY A 44 9.16 9.32 -4.88
CA GLY A 44 8.85 10.05 -6.10
C GLY A 44 7.38 9.98 -6.48
N LEU A 45 7.12 9.77 -7.78
CA LEU A 45 5.78 9.66 -8.35
C LEU A 45 5.10 8.40 -7.80
N SER A 46 3.91 8.57 -7.22
CA SER A 46 3.05 7.50 -6.71
C SER A 46 1.78 7.40 -7.54
N LEU A 47 1.43 6.18 -7.94
CA LEU A 47 0.22 5.86 -8.69
C LEU A 47 -0.57 4.78 -7.94
N LYS A 48 -1.90 4.83 -7.98
CA LYS A 48 -2.75 3.75 -7.46
C LYS A 48 -3.98 3.56 -8.33
N SER A 49 -4.34 2.32 -8.63
CA SER A 49 -5.54 1.97 -9.38
C SER A 49 -6.37 0.96 -8.61
N PHE A 50 -7.68 1.19 -8.53
CA PHE A 50 -8.61 0.30 -7.84
C PHE A 50 -9.32 -0.65 -8.82
N GLY A 51 -9.23 -1.94 -8.53
CA GLY A 51 -9.93 -3.03 -9.23
C GLY A 51 -11.06 -3.64 -8.40
N GLY A 52 -11.60 -2.90 -7.43
CA GLY A 52 -12.58 -3.39 -6.45
C GLY A 52 -11.90 -3.79 -5.14
N ALA A 53 -12.00 -5.07 -4.76
CA ALA A 53 -11.41 -5.57 -3.51
C ALA A 53 -9.87 -5.48 -3.50
N THR A 54 -9.24 -5.30 -4.65
CA THR A 54 -7.79 -5.13 -4.78
C THR A 54 -7.45 -3.78 -5.40
N SER A 55 -6.23 -3.31 -5.12
CA SER A 55 -5.62 -2.17 -5.80
C SER A 55 -4.17 -2.48 -6.17
N MET A 56 -3.72 -1.88 -7.27
CA MET A 56 -2.32 -1.86 -7.66
C MET A 56 -1.74 -0.51 -7.31
N GLN A 57 -0.59 -0.49 -6.66
CA GLN A 57 0.14 0.74 -6.34
C GLN A 57 1.53 0.68 -6.96
N PHE A 58 1.99 1.80 -7.51
CA PHE A 58 3.31 1.93 -8.12
C PHE A 58 4.01 3.16 -7.57
N THR A 59 5.32 3.09 -7.36
CA THR A 59 6.12 4.28 -7.03
C THR A 59 7.42 4.26 -7.78
N ALA A 60 7.73 5.35 -8.48
CA ALA A 60 8.96 5.49 -9.25
C ALA A 60 9.62 6.85 -8.99
N GLY A 61 10.94 6.86 -8.84
CA GLY A 61 11.68 8.09 -8.59
C GLY A 61 13.07 7.83 -8.04
N CYS A 62 13.45 8.63 -7.05
CA CYS A 62 14.75 8.57 -6.42
C CYS A 62 14.96 7.27 -5.65
N TRP A 63 16.11 6.65 -5.89
CA TRP A 63 16.72 5.70 -4.98
C TRP A 63 17.45 6.47 -3.86
N ARG A 64 17.16 6.17 -2.59
CA ARG A 64 17.85 6.75 -1.42
C ARG A 64 17.93 8.30 -1.46
N SER A 65 19.14 8.85 -1.43
CA SER A 65 19.43 10.29 -1.45
C SER A 65 19.36 10.91 -2.87
N CYS A 66 18.61 10.27 -3.77
CA CYS A 66 18.51 10.61 -5.20
C CYS A 66 19.80 10.36 -6.00
N ASP A 67 20.67 9.46 -5.54
CA ASP A 67 21.88 9.05 -6.26
C ASP A 67 21.59 8.01 -7.36
N GLY A 68 20.33 7.59 -7.49
CA GLY A 68 19.89 6.57 -8.43
C GLY A 68 18.40 6.60 -8.73
N LEU A 69 17.96 5.63 -9.53
CA LEU A 69 16.55 5.44 -9.90
C LEU A 69 15.99 4.16 -9.31
N ALA A 70 14.72 4.24 -8.90
CA ALA A 70 14.03 3.19 -8.21
C ALA A 70 12.58 3.06 -8.70
N ALA A 71 12.05 1.84 -8.69
CA ALA A 71 10.65 1.56 -8.95
C ALA A 71 10.13 0.46 -8.03
N SER A 72 8.88 0.58 -7.61
CA SER A 72 8.18 -0.42 -6.81
C SER A 72 6.75 -0.62 -7.30
N ALA A 73 6.24 -1.82 -7.05
CA ALA A 73 4.88 -2.21 -7.35
C ALA A 73 4.33 -3.03 -6.19
N ASP A 74 3.11 -2.71 -5.77
CA ASP A 74 2.39 -3.39 -4.71
C ASP A 74 1.06 -3.90 -5.21
N LEU A 75 0.72 -5.13 -4.80
CA LEU A 75 -0.62 -5.66 -4.89
C LEU A 75 -1.27 -5.60 -3.50
N LEU A 76 -2.32 -4.81 -3.39
CA LEU A 76 -3.01 -4.51 -2.14
C LEU A 76 -4.42 -5.11 -2.16
N VAL A 77 -4.82 -5.66 -1.02
CA VAL A 77 -6.20 -6.02 -0.69
C VAL A 77 -6.79 -4.88 0.14
N ASN A 78 -7.84 -4.26 -0.39
CA ASN A 78 -8.53 -3.16 0.26
C ASN A 78 -9.55 -3.75 1.25
N LEU A 79 -9.38 -3.43 2.53
CA LEU A 79 -10.28 -3.90 3.57
C LEU A 79 -11.37 -2.86 3.85
N PRO A 80 -12.50 -3.26 4.46
CA PRO A 80 -13.57 -2.34 4.83
C PRO A 80 -13.04 -1.14 5.60
N ALA A 81 -13.65 0.03 5.39
CA ALA A 81 -13.30 1.23 6.12
C ALA A 81 -13.43 0.97 7.64
N LEU A 82 -12.43 1.45 8.40
CA LEU A 82 -12.45 1.41 9.86
C LEU A 82 -13.47 2.42 10.40
N PHE A 83 -13.60 3.56 9.72
CA PHE A 83 -14.52 4.63 10.04
C PHE A 83 -14.87 5.42 8.77
N SER A 84 -16.10 5.92 8.70
CA SER A 84 -16.63 6.68 7.56
C SER A 84 -17.52 7.81 8.06
N SER A 85 -17.35 9.00 7.47
CA SER A 85 -18.15 10.21 7.72
C SER A 85 -18.20 11.07 6.46
N GLU A 86 -19.08 12.07 6.40
CA GLU A 86 -19.21 12.98 5.24
C GLU A 86 -17.92 13.72 4.86
N VAL A 87 -16.95 13.84 5.77
CA VAL A 87 -15.70 14.59 5.54
C VAL A 87 -14.52 13.66 5.27
N LEU A 88 -14.45 12.55 6.00
CA LEU A 88 -13.29 11.68 6.03
C LEU A 88 -13.72 10.22 6.16
N ALA A 89 -13.06 9.36 5.41
CA ALA A 89 -13.08 7.93 5.62
C ALA A 89 -11.69 7.40 5.95
N LEU A 90 -11.59 6.78 7.13
CA LEU A 90 -10.40 6.07 7.55
C LEU A 90 -10.51 4.62 7.09
N ALA A 91 -9.65 4.23 6.16
CA ALA A 91 -9.63 2.90 5.60
C ALA A 91 -8.24 2.28 5.71
N TRP A 92 -8.12 1.02 5.30
CA TRP A 92 -6.88 0.30 5.42
C TRP A 92 -6.74 -0.77 4.35
N ASN A 93 -5.51 -1.19 4.12
CA ASN A 93 -5.15 -2.22 3.17
C ASN A 93 -4.02 -3.10 3.74
N VAL A 94 -3.91 -4.30 3.19
CA VAL A 94 -2.76 -5.17 3.39
C VAL A 94 -2.31 -5.72 2.04
N GLY A 95 -1.05 -6.05 1.88
CA GLY A 95 -0.57 -6.54 0.60
C GLY A 95 0.87 -7.00 0.60
N ILE A 96 1.37 -7.18 -0.62
CA ILE A 96 2.75 -7.53 -0.88
C ILE A 96 3.33 -6.54 -1.89
N GLY A 97 4.61 -6.23 -1.74
CA GLY A 97 5.34 -5.29 -2.56
C GLY A 97 6.63 -5.88 -3.07
N GLY A 98 7.02 -5.45 -4.26
CA GLY A 98 8.33 -5.71 -4.84
C GLY A 98 8.95 -4.40 -5.31
N ALA A 99 10.27 -4.30 -5.23
CA ALA A 99 10.97 -3.12 -5.69
C ALA A 99 12.33 -3.45 -6.31
N ILE A 100 12.76 -2.57 -7.20
CA ILE A 100 14.05 -2.59 -7.88
C ILE A 100 14.63 -1.18 -7.93
N GLY A 101 15.94 -1.10 -8.09
CA GLY A 101 16.58 0.15 -8.47
C GLY A 101 18.08 0.02 -8.61
N SER A 102 18.70 1.13 -8.96
CA SER A 102 20.10 1.16 -9.38
C SER A 102 20.77 2.49 -9.04
N GLU A 103 22.03 2.40 -8.65
CA GLU A 103 22.95 3.48 -8.26
C GLU A 103 24.35 3.06 -8.73
N ASP A 104 25.05 3.89 -9.52
CA ASP A 104 26.44 3.68 -9.97
C ASP A 104 26.80 2.21 -10.36
N ASP A 105 26.11 1.67 -11.38
CA ASP A 105 26.23 0.29 -11.89
C ASP A 105 25.82 -0.84 -10.91
N GLN A 106 25.38 -0.50 -9.70
CA GLN A 106 24.87 -1.45 -8.73
C GLN A 106 23.35 -1.57 -8.88
N PHE A 107 22.81 -2.77 -8.64
CA PHE A 107 21.39 -3.06 -8.67
C PHE A 107 20.94 -3.61 -7.31
N GLY A 108 19.79 -3.15 -6.85
CA GLY A 108 19.13 -3.69 -5.67
C GLY A 108 17.72 -4.16 -5.97
N THR A 109 17.27 -5.13 -5.20
CA THR A 109 15.88 -5.59 -5.21
C THR A 109 15.38 -5.80 -3.80
N ALA A 110 14.08 -5.58 -3.59
CA ALA A 110 13.44 -5.80 -2.31
C ALA A 110 12.06 -6.43 -2.48
N VAL A 111 11.63 -7.16 -1.47
CA VAL A 111 10.25 -7.65 -1.31
C VAL A 111 9.74 -7.28 0.07
N SER A 112 8.45 -7.03 0.20
CA SER A 112 7.85 -6.64 1.47
C SER A 112 6.42 -7.11 1.63
N LEU A 113 5.98 -7.20 2.88
CA LEU A 113 4.57 -7.07 3.22
C LEU A 113 4.23 -5.57 3.30
N VAL A 114 2.96 -5.25 3.11
CA VAL A 114 2.45 -3.87 3.21
C VAL A 114 1.24 -3.87 4.13
N GLY A 115 1.22 -2.96 5.09
CA GLY A 115 0.03 -2.62 5.87
C GLY A 115 -0.18 -1.11 5.81
N GLY A 116 -1.25 -0.68 5.16
CA GLY A 116 -1.54 0.74 4.92
C GLY A 116 -2.75 1.24 5.68
N ILE A 117 -2.65 2.44 6.25
CA ILE A 117 -3.79 3.24 6.72
C ILE A 117 -4.01 4.38 5.75
N GLU A 118 -5.25 4.56 5.30
CA GLU A 118 -5.66 5.53 4.29
C GLU A 118 -6.66 6.54 4.86
N PHE A 119 -6.31 7.81 4.78
CA PHE A 119 -7.16 8.95 5.10
C PHE A 119 -7.76 9.46 3.78
N ASN A 120 -9.00 9.08 3.48
CA ASN A 120 -9.69 9.46 2.26
C ASN A 120 -10.60 10.65 2.55
N PHE A 121 -10.25 11.83 2.06
CA PHE A 121 -11.08 13.02 2.24
C PHE A 121 -12.26 12.94 1.27
N GLN A 122 -13.51 13.03 1.74
CA GLN A 122 -14.66 12.82 0.85
C GLN A 122 -14.98 14.07 0.00
N ALA A 123 -14.73 15.26 0.54
CA ALA A 123 -14.98 16.54 -0.13
C ALA A 123 -13.89 16.94 -1.14
N LEU A 124 -12.69 16.38 -1.01
CA LEU A 124 -11.56 16.62 -1.90
C LEU A 124 -11.09 15.27 -2.41
N PRO A 125 -10.80 15.10 -3.71
CA PRO A 125 -10.41 13.80 -4.24
C PRO A 125 -8.96 13.47 -3.89
N ILE A 126 -8.62 13.47 -2.61
CA ILE A 126 -7.27 13.30 -2.08
C ILE A 126 -7.28 12.13 -1.09
N ASP A 127 -6.22 11.32 -1.13
CA ASP A 127 -5.84 10.45 -0.02
C ASP A 127 -4.50 10.84 0.58
N VAL A 128 -4.35 10.53 1.86
CA VAL A 128 -3.06 10.48 2.55
C VAL A 128 -2.92 9.08 3.11
N VAL A 129 -1.78 8.44 2.89
CA VAL A 129 -1.56 7.05 3.28
C VAL A 129 -0.27 6.94 4.07
N LEU A 130 -0.33 6.14 5.14
CA LEU A 130 0.82 5.73 5.92
C LEU A 130 0.96 4.23 5.81
N GLU A 131 2.17 3.75 5.51
CA GLU A 131 2.42 2.33 5.26
C GLU A 131 3.51 1.81 6.17
N TRP A 132 3.22 0.69 6.81
CA TRP A 132 4.22 -0.16 7.45
C TRP A 132 4.63 -1.27 6.49
N ARG A 133 5.94 -1.40 6.26
CA ARG A 133 6.49 -2.23 5.17
C ARG A 133 7.66 -3.09 5.67
N PRO A 134 7.40 -4.16 6.43
CA PRO A 134 8.47 -5.09 6.78
C PRO A 134 8.89 -5.86 5.52
N GLY A 135 10.19 -5.94 5.29
CA GLY A 135 10.72 -6.45 4.03
C GLY A 135 12.10 -7.07 4.15
N LEU A 136 12.56 -7.58 3.02
CA LEU A 136 13.91 -8.07 2.82
C LEU A 136 14.42 -7.49 1.51
N GLY A 137 15.59 -6.86 1.55
CA GLY A 137 16.26 -6.32 0.38
C GLY A 137 17.64 -6.91 0.20
N VAL A 138 17.99 -7.23 -1.05
CA VAL A 138 19.39 -7.39 -1.47
C VAL A 138 19.79 -6.05 -2.04
N LEU A 139 20.39 -5.21 -1.20
CA LEU A 139 20.77 -3.85 -1.53
C LEU A 139 22.30 -3.74 -1.59
N PRO A 140 22.86 -3.02 -2.58
CA PRO A 140 24.29 -2.79 -2.63
C PRO A 140 24.78 -2.13 -1.34
N ASN A 141 25.90 -2.64 -0.81
CA ASN A 141 26.62 -2.12 0.36
C ASN A 141 25.83 -2.07 1.68
N ARG A 142 24.78 -2.89 1.87
CA ARG A 142 23.98 -2.90 3.12
C ARG A 142 23.65 -4.31 3.62
N ASN A 143 23.45 -4.40 4.94
CA ASN A 143 22.83 -5.54 5.61
C ASN A 143 21.31 -5.55 5.34
N LEU A 144 20.68 -6.72 5.50
CA LEU A 144 19.23 -6.91 5.41
C LEU A 144 18.49 -5.84 6.25
N GLU A 145 17.64 -5.05 5.61
CA GLU A 145 16.79 -4.06 6.25
C GLU A 145 15.38 -4.64 6.41
N PHE A 146 14.93 -4.75 7.66
CA PHE A 146 13.77 -5.59 8.01
C PHE A 146 12.45 -4.83 8.15
N VAL A 147 12.49 -3.52 8.41
CA VAL A 147 11.29 -2.72 8.69
C VAL A 147 11.45 -1.31 8.15
N GLU A 148 10.52 -0.90 7.30
CA GLU A 148 10.49 0.45 6.74
C GLU A 148 9.07 1.04 6.80
N PHE A 149 9.01 2.37 6.77
CA PHE A 149 7.76 3.13 6.72
C PHE A 149 7.70 3.95 5.44
N GLY A 150 6.56 3.86 4.76
CA GLY A 150 6.26 4.64 3.56
C GLY A 150 5.06 5.53 3.78
N GLY A 151 4.80 6.39 2.81
CA GLY A 151 3.59 7.17 2.78
C GLY A 151 3.33 7.77 1.42
N HIS A 152 2.08 8.11 1.16
CA HIS A 152 1.64 8.65 -0.13
C HIS A 152 0.65 9.79 0.10
N VAL A 153 0.67 10.76 -0.79
CA VAL A 153 -0.40 11.76 -0.94
C VAL A 153 -0.80 11.77 -2.40
N ARG A 154 -2.06 11.47 -2.71
CA ARG A 154 -2.52 11.35 -4.09
C ARG A 154 -3.83 12.07 -4.34
N LEU A 155 -3.95 12.60 -5.55
CA LEU A 155 -5.18 13.14 -6.13
C LEU A 155 -5.82 12.06 -7.00
N TYR A 156 -7.13 11.86 -6.89
CA TYR A 156 -7.89 10.86 -7.64
C TYR A 156 -8.67 11.47 -8.80
N VAL A 157 -8.70 10.71 -9.89
CA VAL A 157 -9.55 10.90 -11.05
C VAL A 157 -10.40 9.64 -11.26
N TRP A 158 -11.60 9.82 -11.81
CA TRP A 158 -12.62 8.77 -12.02
C TRP A 158 -13.16 8.82 -13.44
#